data_AF-A0A5J4KDX7-F1
#
_entry.id   AF-A0A5J4KDX7-F1
#
_cell.length_a   1.000
_cell.length_b   1.000
_cell.length_c   1.000
_cell.angle_alpha   90.00
_cell.angle_beta   90.00
_cell.angle_gamma   90.00
#
_symmetry.space_group_name_H-M   'P 1'
#
loop_
_entity.id
_entity.type
_entity.pdbx_description
1 polymer ?
#
loop_
_entity_poly.entity_id
_entity_poly.type
_entity_poly.pdbx_seq_one_letter_code
_entity_poly.pdbx_strand_id
1 'polypeptide(L)'
;MLKDATTARLDTYDVIDGQAWYDLYNWLLPLVEIWVRDSRVSSWYGQQREIAEDISHEAVMRTFRYHQREDRGPIGSLKALSRVIALNYFRDWRKKDWCLVRPTLDENEQQTFDSNISAADVVDAAQIALDHLMLDSIIISVAQVVARFPRGQKVALLTDLANMSDLDGEPSLLEQALSDVGLQLSDYKRPRPEDPTVRGRDAALRSIAYKRLKHEVQV
;
A
#
# COMPACT_ATOMS: atom_id res chain seq x y z
N MET A 1 -52.29 7.45 -15.83
CA MET A 1 -51.06 7.32 -16.64
C MET A 1 -49.92 8.05 -15.94
N LEU A 2 -49.23 7.38 -15.01
CA LEU A 2 -48.07 7.91 -14.28
C LEU A 2 -47.27 6.71 -13.75
N LYS A 3 -46.60 5.99 -14.65
CA LYS A 3 -45.70 4.87 -14.30
C LYS A 3 -44.38 4.84 -15.08
N ASP A 4 -44.10 5.81 -15.96
CA ASP A 4 -42.95 5.70 -16.88
C ASP A 4 -41.73 6.58 -16.55
N ALA A 5 -41.80 7.49 -15.57
CA ALA A 5 -40.69 8.41 -15.30
C ALA A 5 -39.71 7.94 -14.21
N THR A 6 -40.15 7.07 -13.30
CA THR A 6 -39.34 6.67 -12.12
C THR A 6 -38.45 5.46 -12.42
N THR A 7 -38.88 4.57 -13.32
CA THR A 7 -38.13 3.37 -13.71
C THR A 7 -36.88 3.73 -14.52
N ALA A 8 -36.98 4.72 -15.42
CA ALA A 8 -35.86 5.14 -16.27
C ALA A 8 -34.67 5.76 -15.51
N ARG A 9 -34.88 6.21 -14.26
CA ARG A 9 -33.89 6.93 -13.45
C ARG A 9 -33.07 6.02 -12.52
N LEU A 10 -33.56 4.81 -12.25
CA LEU A 10 -32.84 3.79 -11.50
C LEU A 10 -31.94 2.95 -12.42
N ASP A 11 -32.35 2.72 -13.67
CA ASP A 11 -31.55 1.98 -14.66
C ASP A 11 -30.29 2.75 -15.09
N THR A 12 -30.28 4.08 -15.04
CA THR A 12 -29.11 4.87 -15.43
C THR A 12 -28.01 4.89 -14.37
N TYR A 13 -28.35 4.70 -13.08
CA TYR A 13 -27.35 4.66 -12.01
C TYR A 13 -26.58 3.33 -11.97
N ASP A 14 -27.22 2.22 -12.36
CA ASP A 14 -26.64 0.88 -12.36
C ASP A 14 -25.74 0.64 -13.61
N VAL A 15 -26.13 1.21 -14.75
CA VAL A 15 -25.35 1.13 -16.01
C VAL A 15 -24.06 1.96 -15.94
N ILE A 16 -24.07 3.10 -15.23
CA ILE A 16 -22.88 3.94 -15.04
C ILE A 16 -21.85 3.24 -14.12
N ASP A 17 -22.29 2.46 -13.14
CA ASP A 17 -21.39 1.67 -12.29
C ASP A 17 -20.78 0.51 -13.10
N GLY A 18 -21.61 -0.24 -13.84
CA GLY A 18 -21.14 -1.35 -14.70
C GLY A 18 -20.09 -0.93 -15.74
N GLN A 19 -20.26 0.23 -16.39
CA GLN A 19 -19.29 0.73 -17.36
C GLN A 19 -17.95 1.11 -16.70
N ALA A 20 -17.97 1.69 -15.50
CA ALA A 20 -16.76 2.04 -14.78
C ALA A 20 -15.92 0.80 -14.41
N TRP A 21 -16.57 -0.30 -14.01
CA TRP A 21 -15.89 -1.58 -13.74
C TRP A 21 -15.38 -2.25 -15.01
N TYR A 22 -16.12 -2.14 -16.12
CA TYR A 22 -15.67 -2.63 -17.42
C TYR A 22 -14.46 -1.85 -17.95
N ASP A 23 -14.45 -0.53 -17.81
CA ASP A 23 -13.32 0.32 -18.17
C ASP A 23 -12.09 0.03 -17.29
N LEU A 24 -12.32 -0.24 -15.99
CA LEU A 24 -11.28 -0.67 -15.06
C LEU A 24 -10.67 -2.02 -15.47
N TYR A 25 -11.51 -2.97 -15.88
CA TYR A 25 -11.07 -4.26 -16.42
C TYR A 25 -10.23 -4.08 -17.69
N ASN A 26 -10.73 -3.32 -18.67
CA ASN A 26 -10.02 -3.08 -19.93
C ASN A 26 -8.70 -2.36 -19.74
N TRP A 27 -8.60 -1.48 -18.74
CA TRP A 27 -7.36 -0.82 -18.37
C TRP A 27 -6.35 -1.78 -17.72
N LEU A 28 -6.84 -2.73 -16.90
CA LEU A 28 -6.01 -3.64 -16.12
C LEU A 28 -5.50 -4.84 -16.94
N LEU A 29 -6.34 -5.39 -17.82
CA LEU A 29 -6.04 -6.57 -18.63
C LEU A 29 -4.69 -6.51 -19.37
N PRO A 30 -4.38 -5.47 -20.18
CA PRO A 30 -3.11 -5.41 -20.90
C PRO A 30 -1.88 -5.35 -19.98
N LEU A 31 -2.02 -4.80 -18.76
CA LEU A 31 -0.95 -4.78 -17.76
C LEU A 31 -0.68 -6.20 -17.23
N VAL A 32 -1.75 -6.93 -16.94
CA VAL A 32 -1.67 -8.30 -16.44
C VAL A 32 -1.17 -9.26 -17.52
N GLU A 33 -1.57 -9.08 -18.78
CA GLU A 33 -1.07 -9.87 -19.92
C GLU A 33 0.46 -9.78 -20.03
N ILE A 34 1.04 -8.59 -19.81
CA ILE A 34 2.49 -8.40 -19.77
C ILE A 34 3.10 -9.22 -18.62
N TRP A 35 2.54 -9.15 -17.42
CA TRP A 35 3.04 -9.90 -16.26
C TRP A 35 2.98 -11.42 -16.48
N VAL A 36 1.88 -11.92 -17.02
CA VAL A 36 1.68 -13.36 -17.28
C VAL A 36 2.63 -13.85 -18.37
N ARG A 37 2.78 -13.09 -19.47
CA ARG A 37 3.75 -13.41 -20.52
C ARG A 37 5.18 -13.49 -19.98
N ASP A 38 5.56 -12.57 -19.10
CA ASP A 38 6.94 -12.44 -18.62
C ASP A 38 7.20 -13.28 -17.35
N SER A 39 6.19 -13.99 -16.85
CA SER A 39 6.22 -14.79 -15.61
C SER A 39 7.09 -16.06 -15.67
N ARG A 40 7.42 -16.55 -16.86
CA ARG A 40 8.19 -17.79 -17.10
C ARG A 40 7.64 -19.04 -16.39
N VAL A 41 6.33 -19.09 -16.12
CA VAL A 41 5.68 -20.30 -15.58
C VAL A 41 5.34 -21.22 -16.76
N SER A 42 5.97 -22.40 -16.80
CA SER A 42 5.80 -23.33 -17.94
C SER A 42 4.38 -23.84 -18.09
N SER A 43 3.67 -24.08 -16.98
CA SER A 43 2.26 -24.52 -16.99
C SER A 43 1.29 -23.46 -17.53
N TRP A 44 1.71 -22.19 -17.62
CA TRP A 44 0.89 -21.10 -18.14
C TRP A 44 1.03 -20.92 -19.65
N TYR A 45 1.95 -21.66 -20.28
CA TYR A 45 2.18 -21.54 -21.72
C TYR A 45 0.98 -22.06 -22.52
N GLY A 46 0.46 -21.24 -23.43
CA GLY A 46 -0.75 -21.53 -24.21
C GLY A 46 -2.05 -21.16 -23.49
N GLN A 47 -1.99 -20.69 -22.24
CA GLN A 47 -3.13 -20.25 -21.43
C GLN A 47 -2.93 -18.83 -20.87
N GLN A 48 -1.97 -18.08 -21.43
CA GLN A 48 -1.55 -16.80 -20.85
C GLN A 48 -2.70 -15.78 -20.83
N ARG A 49 -3.55 -15.83 -21.86
CA ARG A 49 -4.67 -14.90 -21.99
C ARG A 49 -5.73 -15.20 -20.93
N GLU A 50 -6.13 -16.45 -20.81
CA GLU A 50 -7.13 -16.92 -19.86
C GLU A 50 -6.70 -16.61 -18.42
N ILE A 51 -5.42 -16.85 -18.10
CA ILE A 51 -4.85 -16.51 -16.79
C ILE A 51 -4.87 -15.00 -16.56
N ALA A 52 -4.54 -14.19 -17.57
CA ALA A 52 -4.59 -12.74 -17.46
C ALA A 52 -6.02 -12.21 -17.27
N GLU A 53 -7.00 -12.78 -17.98
CA GLU A 53 -8.42 -12.49 -17.82
C GLU A 53 -8.90 -12.87 -16.41
N ASP A 54 -8.51 -14.04 -15.89
CA ASP A 54 -8.86 -14.50 -14.53
C ASP A 54 -8.29 -13.58 -13.44
N ILE A 55 -7.01 -13.22 -13.52
CA ILE A 55 -6.37 -12.29 -12.58
C ILE A 55 -7.07 -10.93 -12.63
N SER A 56 -7.34 -10.42 -13.83
CA SER A 56 -7.96 -9.10 -14.02
C SER A 56 -9.39 -9.07 -13.49
N HIS A 57 -10.18 -10.10 -13.78
CA HIS A 57 -11.53 -10.23 -13.24
C HIS A 57 -11.54 -10.33 -11.73
N GLU A 58 -10.72 -11.19 -11.14
CA GLU A 58 -10.66 -11.35 -9.68
C GLU A 58 -10.22 -10.04 -9.00
N ALA A 59 -9.29 -9.30 -9.60
CA ALA A 59 -8.86 -8.01 -9.08
C ALA A 59 -9.97 -6.95 -9.12
N VAL A 60 -10.69 -6.84 -10.23
CA VAL A 60 -11.83 -5.93 -10.36
C VAL A 60 -12.94 -6.31 -9.37
N MET A 61 -13.28 -7.59 -9.26
CA MET A 61 -14.29 -8.10 -8.32
C MET A 61 -13.93 -7.83 -6.86
N ARG A 62 -12.66 -8.01 -6.49
CA ARG A 62 -12.19 -7.65 -5.15
C ARG A 62 -12.25 -6.15 -4.94
N THR A 63 -11.83 -5.34 -5.91
CA THR A 63 -11.90 -3.87 -5.83
C THR A 63 -13.34 -3.40 -5.59
N PHE A 64 -14.30 -3.97 -6.33
CA PHE A 64 -15.73 -3.72 -6.13
C PHE A 64 -16.19 -4.08 -4.71
N ARG A 65 -15.86 -5.29 -4.22
CA ARG A 65 -16.19 -5.70 -2.83
C ARG A 65 -15.51 -4.82 -1.78
N TYR A 66 -14.32 -4.29 -2.08
CA TYR A 66 -13.64 -3.32 -1.23
C TYR A 66 -14.38 -1.98 -1.22
N HIS A 67 -14.86 -1.52 -2.38
CA HIS A 67 -15.63 -0.29 -2.53
C HIS A 67 -17.00 -0.35 -1.84
N GLN A 68 -17.65 -1.52 -1.82
CA GLN A 68 -18.94 -1.72 -1.15
C GLN A 68 -18.88 -1.71 0.39
N ARG A 69 -17.70 -1.82 0.99
CA ARG A 69 -17.57 -1.83 2.46
C ARG A 69 -17.54 -0.40 2.98
N GLU A 70 -18.67 0.07 3.54
CA GLU A 70 -18.87 1.42 4.09
C GLU A 70 -17.92 1.83 5.24
N ASP A 71 -17.13 0.90 5.75
CA ASP A 71 -16.36 1.05 7.00
C ASP A 71 -14.86 1.34 6.76
N ARG A 72 -14.47 1.63 5.51
CA ARG A 72 -13.09 1.94 5.14
C ARG A 72 -13.08 3.29 4.45
N GLY A 73 -12.13 4.16 4.83
CA GLY A 73 -12.06 5.54 4.40
C GLY A 73 -12.06 5.73 2.88
N PRO A 74 -12.07 6.99 2.41
CA PRO A 74 -12.23 7.29 0.98
C PRO A 74 -11.14 6.60 0.14
N ILE A 75 -11.55 5.79 -0.83
CA ILE A 75 -10.65 5.15 -1.79
C ILE A 75 -10.11 6.25 -2.71
N GLY A 76 -8.81 6.52 -2.62
CA GLY A 76 -8.16 7.57 -3.42
C GLY A 76 -8.20 7.31 -4.93
N SER A 77 -8.08 6.04 -5.37
CA SER A 77 -8.17 5.66 -6.79
C SER A 77 -8.53 4.18 -6.96
N LEU A 78 -9.60 3.90 -7.71
CA LEU A 78 -10.00 2.53 -8.05
C LEU A 78 -8.95 1.81 -8.91
N LYS A 79 -8.26 2.54 -9.79
CA LYS A 79 -7.18 2.02 -10.65
C LYS A 79 -5.95 1.60 -9.84
N ALA A 80 -5.55 2.42 -8.86
CA ALA A 80 -4.42 2.08 -7.99
C ALA A 80 -4.76 0.85 -7.14
N LEU A 81 -5.95 0.84 -6.54
CA LEU A 81 -6.41 -0.28 -5.72
C LEU A 81 -6.50 -1.59 -6.53
N SER A 82 -7.11 -1.56 -7.72
CA SER A 82 -7.26 -2.75 -8.55
C SER A 82 -5.93 -3.31 -9.04
N ARG A 83 -4.98 -2.43 -9.39
CA ARG A 83 -3.62 -2.83 -9.77
C ARG A 83 -2.89 -3.53 -8.62
N VAL A 84 -2.95 -2.98 -7.40
CA VAL A 84 -2.32 -3.60 -6.23
C VAL A 84 -2.92 -4.97 -5.96
N ILE A 85 -4.24 -5.10 -6.03
CA ILE A 85 -4.92 -6.38 -5.84
C ILE A 85 -4.50 -7.37 -6.93
N ALA A 86 -4.47 -6.95 -8.20
CA ALA A 86 -4.05 -7.80 -9.32
C ALA A 86 -2.61 -8.28 -9.18
N LEU A 87 -1.69 -7.39 -8.80
CA LEU A 87 -0.29 -7.73 -8.63
C LEU A 87 -0.08 -8.75 -7.50
N ASN A 88 -0.77 -8.55 -6.37
CA ASN A 88 -0.72 -9.49 -5.25
C ASN A 88 -1.32 -10.85 -5.64
N TYR A 89 -2.46 -10.85 -6.33
CA TYR A 89 -3.09 -12.07 -6.80
C TYR A 89 -2.22 -12.83 -7.82
N PHE A 90 -1.62 -12.12 -8.78
CA PHE A 90 -0.64 -12.66 -9.72
C PHE A 90 0.54 -13.31 -9.00
N ARG A 91 1.13 -12.63 -8.00
CA ARG A 91 2.26 -13.17 -7.22
C ARG A 91 1.89 -14.44 -6.46
N ASP A 92 0.74 -14.43 -5.80
CA ASP A 92 0.23 -15.58 -5.05
C ASP A 92 -0.03 -16.78 -5.96
N TRP A 93 -0.69 -16.53 -7.10
CA TRP A 93 -1.02 -17.59 -8.04
C TRP A 93 0.24 -18.13 -8.74
N ARG A 94 1.15 -17.25 -9.15
CA ARG A 94 2.45 -17.64 -9.68
C ARG A 94 3.21 -18.50 -8.69
N LYS A 95 3.29 -18.10 -7.42
CA LYS A 95 3.94 -18.88 -6.37
C LYS A 95 3.32 -20.26 -6.23
N LYS A 96 1.99 -20.34 -6.20
CA LYS A 96 1.25 -21.60 -6.10
C LYS A 96 1.59 -22.54 -7.26
N ASP A 97 1.52 -22.06 -8.50
CA ASP A 97 1.72 -22.90 -9.68
C ASP A 97 3.20 -23.23 -9.93
N TRP A 98 4.11 -22.35 -9.52
CA TRP A 98 5.54 -22.64 -9.58
C TRP A 98 5.95 -23.75 -8.59
N CYS A 99 5.32 -23.80 -7.41
CA CYS A 99 5.49 -24.90 -6.45
C CYS A 99 4.96 -26.25 -6.98
N LEU A 100 3.99 -26.24 -7.91
CA LEU A 100 3.45 -27.46 -8.51
C LEU A 100 4.35 -28.05 -9.62
N VAL A 101 5.26 -27.24 -10.18
CA VAL A 101 6.11 -27.62 -11.32
C VAL A 101 7.51 -28.12 -10.90
N ARG A 102 7.97 -27.86 -9.66
CA ARG A 102 9.27 -28.35 -9.16
C ARG A 102 9.14 -29.19 -7.88
N PRO A 103 9.28 -30.53 -7.95
CA PRO A 103 10.07 -31.25 -6.97
C PRO A 103 11.56 -31.09 -7.37
N THR A 104 12.41 -30.63 -6.45
CA THR A 104 13.89 -30.60 -6.55
C THR A 104 14.54 -29.51 -7.41
N LEU A 105 14.53 -28.24 -6.98
CA LEU A 105 15.65 -27.36 -7.32
C LEU A 105 16.01 -26.39 -6.18
N ASP A 106 17.31 -26.24 -5.96
CA ASP A 106 17.96 -25.56 -4.83
C ASP A 106 17.50 -24.11 -4.61
N GLU A 107 17.40 -23.75 -3.33
CA GLU A 107 16.91 -22.48 -2.76
C GLU A 107 17.64 -21.22 -3.27
N ASN A 108 18.81 -21.36 -3.89
CA ASN A 108 19.62 -20.26 -4.43
C ASN A 108 19.07 -19.67 -5.74
N GLU A 109 18.34 -20.44 -6.56
CA GLU A 109 17.73 -19.88 -7.79
C GLU A 109 16.50 -19.02 -7.49
N GLN A 110 15.79 -19.28 -6.38
CA GLN A 110 14.65 -18.49 -5.94
C GLN A 110 15.03 -17.02 -5.71
N GLN A 111 16.16 -16.77 -5.05
CA GLN A 111 16.60 -15.40 -4.67
C GLN A 111 17.10 -14.58 -5.88
N THR A 112 17.65 -15.26 -6.89
CA THR A 112 18.25 -14.59 -8.06
C THR A 112 17.17 -14.10 -9.05
N PHE A 113 15.99 -14.71 -9.07
CA PHE A 113 14.90 -14.35 -9.98
C PHE A 113 13.89 -13.35 -9.41
N ASP A 114 13.64 -13.36 -8.10
CA ASP A 114 12.85 -12.31 -7.43
C ASP A 114 13.49 -10.92 -7.62
N SER A 115 14.83 -10.88 -7.70
CA SER A 115 15.60 -9.66 -7.99
C SER A 115 15.46 -9.16 -9.44
N ASN A 116 15.26 -10.04 -10.41
CA ASN A 116 15.21 -9.69 -11.83
C ASN A 116 13.82 -9.22 -12.31
N ILE A 117 12.74 -9.57 -11.61
CA ILE A 117 11.38 -9.09 -11.94
C ILE A 117 11.14 -7.68 -11.39
N SER A 118 11.92 -7.26 -10.39
CA SER A 118 11.98 -5.85 -9.98
C SER A 118 12.56 -4.92 -11.07
N ALA A 119 13.23 -5.47 -12.10
CA ALA A 119 13.91 -4.70 -13.15
C ALA A 119 13.16 -4.66 -14.50
N ALA A 120 12.17 -5.53 -14.71
CA ALA A 120 11.30 -5.52 -15.90
C ALA A 120 9.94 -4.86 -15.59
N ASP A 121 9.95 -3.93 -14.63
CA ASP A 121 8.80 -3.13 -14.30
C ASP A 121 8.64 -2.13 -15.45
N VAL A 122 7.54 -2.20 -16.21
CA VAL A 122 7.05 -1.01 -16.91
C VAL A 122 6.62 -0.07 -15.79
N VAL A 123 7.63 0.64 -15.27
CA VAL A 123 7.50 1.60 -14.20
C VAL A 123 6.61 2.70 -14.74
N ASP A 124 5.34 2.61 -14.35
CA ASP A 124 4.40 3.69 -14.55
C ASP A 124 4.85 4.84 -13.65
N ALA A 125 5.61 5.77 -14.23
CA ALA A 125 6.13 6.93 -13.53
C ALA A 125 4.99 7.74 -12.86
N ALA A 126 3.76 7.67 -13.39
CA ALA A 126 2.60 8.29 -12.76
C ALA A 126 2.15 7.53 -11.51
N GLN A 127 2.23 6.19 -11.50
CA GLN A 127 1.96 5.40 -10.29
C GLN A 127 3.04 5.59 -9.24
N ILE A 128 4.31 5.63 -9.62
CA ILE A 128 5.41 5.97 -8.69
C ILE A 128 5.20 7.38 -8.14
N ALA A 129 4.85 8.35 -8.98
CA ALA A 129 4.55 9.71 -8.53
C ALA A 129 3.33 9.75 -7.59
N LEU A 130 2.29 8.95 -7.86
CA LEU A 130 1.12 8.84 -6.99
C LEU A 130 1.46 8.15 -5.66
N ASP A 131 2.25 7.08 -5.67
CA ASP A 131 2.69 6.38 -4.47
C ASP A 131 3.59 7.29 -3.61
N HIS A 132 4.48 8.06 -4.22
CA HIS A 132 5.26 9.09 -3.54
C HIS A 132 4.36 10.20 -3.00
N LEU A 133 3.41 10.71 -3.78
CA LEU A 133 2.48 11.76 -3.33
C LEU A 133 1.58 11.27 -2.17
N MET A 134 1.15 10.00 -2.21
CA MET A 134 0.43 9.36 -1.13
C MET A 134 1.32 9.21 0.11
N LEU A 135 2.54 8.71 -0.05
CA LEU A 135 3.53 8.59 1.03
C LEU A 135 3.81 9.94 1.68
N ASP A 136 4.04 10.98 0.88
CA ASP A 136 4.26 12.36 1.34
C ASP A 136 3.06 12.87 2.14
N SER A 137 1.84 12.66 1.62
CA SER A 137 0.62 13.08 2.31
C SER A 137 0.43 12.37 3.67
N ILE A 138 0.78 11.08 3.74
CA ILE A 138 0.72 10.29 4.98
C ILE A 138 1.79 10.79 5.95
N ILE A 139 3.01 11.02 5.49
CA ILE A 139 4.12 11.52 6.31
C ILE A 139 3.78 12.91 6.89
N ILE A 140 3.22 13.81 6.09
CA ILE A 140 2.76 15.13 6.55
C ILE A 140 1.65 14.98 7.60
N SER A 141 0.67 14.11 7.35
CA SER A 141 -0.41 13.84 8.30
C SER A 141 0.12 13.29 9.64
N VAL A 142 1.05 12.34 9.58
CA VAL A 142 1.76 11.78 10.74
C VAL A 142 2.44 12.89 11.54
N ALA A 143 3.20 13.78 10.89
CA ALA A 143 3.88 14.87 11.56
C ALA A 143 2.90 15.81 12.30
N GLN A 144 1.79 16.17 11.66
CA GLN A 144 0.73 16.99 12.26
C GLN A 144 0.07 16.32 13.47
N VAL A 145 -0.20 15.00 13.38
CA VAL A 145 -0.75 14.22 14.48
C VAL A 145 0.22 14.17 15.66
N VAL A 146 1.51 13.90 15.40
CA VAL A 146 2.56 13.87 16.44
C VAL A 146 2.71 15.24 17.11
N ALA A 147 2.60 16.34 16.35
CA ALA A 147 2.62 17.70 16.91
C ALA A 147 1.51 17.95 17.95
N ARG A 148 0.39 17.22 17.90
CA ARG A 148 -0.72 17.32 18.85
C ARG A 148 -0.61 16.38 20.05
N PHE A 149 0.39 15.49 20.08
CA PHE A 149 0.52 14.54 21.18
C PHE A 149 0.82 15.23 22.52
N PRO A 150 0.33 14.68 23.64
CA PRO A 150 0.74 15.10 24.98
C PRO A 150 2.26 15.05 25.12
N ARG A 151 2.82 16.04 25.80
CA ARG A 151 4.28 16.26 25.89
C ARG A 151 5.08 14.99 26.18
N GLY A 152 4.66 14.18 27.15
CA GLY A 152 5.37 12.95 27.51
C GLY A 152 5.37 11.89 26.41
N GLN A 153 4.26 11.72 25.69
CA GLN A 153 4.15 10.76 24.57
C GLN A 153 4.92 11.27 23.36
N LYS A 154 4.82 12.56 23.06
CA LYS A 154 5.55 13.22 21.99
C LYS A 154 7.06 13.06 22.17
N VAL A 155 7.58 13.39 23.35
CA VAL A 155 9.01 13.26 23.67
C VAL A 155 9.45 11.80 23.58
N ALA A 156 8.71 10.86 24.16
CA ALA A 156 9.10 9.45 24.11
C ALA A 156 9.14 8.89 22.67
N LEU A 157 8.22 9.32 21.81
CA LEU A 157 8.19 8.93 20.40
C LEU A 157 9.33 9.57 19.61
N LEU A 158 9.52 10.89 19.72
CA LEU A 158 10.55 11.60 18.97
C LEU A 158 11.97 11.20 19.40
N THR A 159 12.19 10.92 20.68
CA THR A 159 13.47 10.39 21.15
C THR A 159 13.76 9.00 20.56
N ASP A 160 12.73 8.15 20.45
CA ASP A 160 12.88 6.84 19.83
C ASP A 160 13.24 6.96 18.35
N LEU A 161 12.51 7.80 17.61
CA LEU A 161 12.78 8.08 16.20
C LEU A 161 14.17 8.69 16.01
N ALA A 162 14.55 9.71 16.78
CA ALA A 162 15.86 10.36 16.70
C ALA A 162 17.04 9.43 16.98
N ASN A 163 16.83 8.38 17.79
CA ASN A 163 17.85 7.39 18.09
C ASN A 163 17.95 6.27 17.04
N MET A 164 16.90 6.10 16.23
CA MET A 164 16.88 5.14 15.12
C MET A 164 17.27 5.79 13.79
N SER A 165 17.08 7.09 13.66
CA SER A 165 17.43 7.86 12.46
C SER A 165 18.93 8.17 12.40
N ASP A 166 19.49 8.06 11.20
CA ASP A 166 20.77 8.64 10.87
C ASP A 166 20.56 10.11 10.47
N LEU A 167 20.95 11.03 11.36
CA LEU A 167 20.72 12.48 11.20
C LEU A 167 21.92 13.20 10.56
N ASP A 168 22.99 12.47 10.21
CA ASP A 168 24.24 13.07 9.72
C ASP A 168 24.26 13.23 8.18
N GLY A 169 23.11 12.97 7.52
CA GLY A 169 22.92 13.01 6.06
C GLY A 169 21.85 13.99 5.58
N GLU A 170 21.33 13.75 4.36
CA GLU A 170 20.21 14.52 3.84
C GLU A 170 18.93 14.25 4.66
N PRO A 171 18.15 15.29 5.01
CA PRO A 171 17.00 15.13 5.89
C PRO A 171 15.93 14.28 5.23
N SER A 172 15.50 13.24 5.93
CA SER A 172 14.44 12.35 5.44
C SER A 172 13.11 13.09 5.27
N LEU A 173 12.19 12.56 4.44
CA LEU A 173 10.85 13.15 4.28
C LEU A 173 10.11 13.31 5.61
N LEU A 174 10.32 12.37 6.54
CA LEU A 174 9.78 12.45 7.90
C LEU A 174 10.39 13.61 8.69
N GLU A 175 11.72 13.80 8.61
CA GLU A 175 12.39 14.92 9.28
C GLU A 175 11.95 16.27 8.72
N GLN A 176 11.80 16.38 7.40
CA GLN A 176 11.28 17.58 6.76
C GLN A 176 9.86 17.90 7.22
N ALA A 177 8.96 16.91 7.16
CA ALA A 177 7.57 17.09 7.60
C ALA A 177 7.46 17.42 9.10
N LEU A 178 8.31 16.83 9.95
CA LEU A 178 8.40 17.19 11.38
C LEU A 178 8.92 18.62 11.57
N SER A 179 9.95 19.02 10.82
CA SER A 179 10.48 20.39 10.85
C SER A 179 9.43 21.42 10.46
N ASP A 180 8.61 21.14 9.44
CA ASP A 180 7.53 22.03 8.98
C ASP A 180 6.45 22.27 10.05
N VAL A 181 6.25 21.31 10.95
CA VAL A 181 5.35 21.47 12.12
C VAL A 181 6.07 21.95 13.38
N GLY A 182 7.32 22.39 13.25
CA GLY A 182 8.13 22.96 14.34
C GLY A 182 8.77 21.92 15.26
N LEU A 183 8.96 20.68 14.81
CA LEU A 183 9.59 19.59 15.55
C LEU A 183 10.94 19.23 14.92
N GLN A 184 12.04 19.68 15.52
CA GLN A 184 13.38 19.31 15.08
C GLN A 184 13.79 17.98 15.73
N LEU A 185 13.99 16.93 14.92
CA LEU A 185 14.25 15.57 15.44
C LEU A 185 15.59 15.48 16.20
N SER A 186 16.57 16.29 15.79
CA SER A 186 17.88 16.43 16.45
C SER A 186 17.78 16.85 17.92
N ASP A 187 16.80 17.66 18.30
CA ASP A 187 16.58 18.11 19.70
C ASP A 187 16.22 16.95 20.66
N TYR A 188 15.79 15.82 20.08
CA TYR A 188 15.34 14.63 20.80
C TYR A 188 16.37 13.50 20.81
N LYS A 189 17.51 13.64 20.11
CA LYS A 189 18.58 12.63 20.12
C LYS A 189 19.21 12.58 21.52
N ARG A 190 18.95 11.51 22.26
CA ARG A 190 19.36 11.35 23.66
C ARG A 190 19.73 9.91 23.96
N PRO A 191 20.81 9.68 24.73
CA PRO A 191 21.13 8.35 25.19
C PRO A 191 19.98 7.78 26.02
N ARG A 192 19.74 6.48 25.87
CA ARG A 192 18.67 5.79 26.59
C ARG A 192 18.98 5.81 28.09
N PRO A 193 17.99 6.09 28.96
CA PRO A 193 18.22 6.09 30.41
C PRO A 193 18.74 4.73 30.88
N GLU A 194 19.69 4.70 31.82
CA GLU A 194 20.21 3.46 32.40
C GLU A 194 19.30 2.93 33.51
N ASP A 195 18.60 3.84 34.22
CA ASP A 195 17.68 3.51 35.31
C ASP A 195 16.49 2.66 34.79
N PRO A 196 16.28 1.44 35.33
CA PRO A 196 15.19 0.55 34.91
C PRO A 196 13.79 1.15 35.13
N THR A 197 13.59 1.97 36.16
CA THR A 197 12.28 2.58 36.46
C THR A 197 11.94 3.65 35.43
N VAL A 198 12.91 4.50 35.07
CA VAL A 198 12.74 5.53 34.02
C VAL A 198 12.55 4.86 32.66
N ARG A 199 13.33 3.82 32.34
CA ARG A 199 13.17 3.03 31.11
C ARG A 199 11.78 2.40 30.99
N GLY A 200 11.24 1.86 32.08
CA GLY A 200 9.90 1.28 32.10
C GLY A 200 8.81 2.31 31.77
N ARG A 201 8.93 3.51 32.37
CA ARG A 201 8.01 4.62 32.11
C ARG A 201 8.10 5.11 30.67
N ASP A 202 9.30 5.28 30.13
CA ASP A 202 9.51 5.73 28.76
C ASP A 202 9.00 4.69 27.74
N ALA A 203 9.25 3.40 27.98
CA ALA A 203 8.72 2.32 27.14
C ALA A 203 7.19 2.30 27.11
N ALA A 204 6.54 2.54 28.26
CA ALA A 204 5.08 2.65 28.34
C ALA A 204 4.56 3.86 27.56
N LEU A 205 5.17 5.04 27.73
CA LEU A 205 4.81 6.26 27.00
C LEU A 205 4.96 6.09 25.49
N ARG A 206 6.06 5.47 25.05
CA ARG A 206 6.33 5.15 23.65
C ARG A 206 5.30 4.16 23.08
N SER A 207 4.98 3.10 23.82
CA SER A 207 3.96 2.11 23.40
C SER A 207 2.58 2.77 23.22
N ILE A 208 2.20 3.64 24.16
CA ILE A 208 0.95 4.41 24.07
C ILE A 208 0.99 5.37 22.88
N ALA A 209 2.12 6.06 22.66
CA ALA A 209 2.29 7.00 21.55
C ALA A 209 2.14 6.29 20.19
N TYR A 210 2.79 5.15 19.96
CA TYR A 210 2.64 4.39 18.72
C TYR A 210 1.22 3.83 18.53
N LYS A 211 0.57 3.34 19.60
CA LYS A 211 -0.83 2.89 19.53
C LYS A 211 -1.77 4.03 19.15
N ARG A 212 -1.59 5.21 19.74
CA ARG A 212 -2.35 6.40 19.38
C ARG A 212 -2.07 6.81 17.94
N LEU A 213 -0.80 6.85 17.52
CA LEU A 213 -0.43 7.22 16.16
C LEU A 213 -1.10 6.29 15.14
N LYS A 214 -1.06 4.97 15.39
CA LYS A 214 -1.74 3.99 14.55
C LYS A 214 -3.25 4.24 14.46
N HIS A 215 -3.89 4.66 15.54
CA HIS A 215 -5.34 4.92 15.55
C HIS A 215 -5.70 6.22 14.84
N GLU A 216 -4.92 7.28 15.02
CA GLU A 216 -5.16 8.61 14.44
C GLU A 216 -4.81 8.67 12.94
N VAL A 217 -3.92 7.78 12.47
CA VAL A 217 -3.45 7.72 11.07
C VAL A 217 -4.11 6.56 10.31
N GLN A 218 -5.09 5.86 10.90
CA GLN A 218 -5.90 4.89 10.17
C GLN A 218 -6.75 5.62 9.11
N VAL A 219 -6.26 5.61 7.87
CA VAL A 219 -6.98 5.92 6.63
C VAL A 219 -7.77 4.68 6.19
#